data_AF-Q6S4U8-F1
#
_entry.id   AF-Q6S4U8-F1
#
_cell.length_a   1.000
_cell.length_b   1.000
_cell.length_c   1.000
_cell.angle_alpha   90.00
_cell.angle_beta   90.00
_cell.angle_gamma   90.00
#
_symmetry.space_group_name_H-M   'P 1'
#
loop_
_entity.id
_entity.type
_entity.pdbx_description
1 polymer ?
#
loop_
_entity_poly.entity_id
_entity_poly.type
_entity_poly.pdbx_seq_one_letter_code
_entity_poly.pdbx_strand_id
1 'polypeptide(L)'
;MNQELIDFCELYNLPLEHLGATLKDPKVIPMIRGKAFEFSVKDRLSQVLNQNIWHVSKPFVNPQLGSHDQDVLIKHLPTNTEITIECKLSAKGQYKFQTNESIFKIKCMRSRTLGPELVRRLAPLRGMSEESLSVHNDQYLVGDFDLVITSLANAFYSTNEDGIFVWDPSALGQSFLEQKYGVGLSEKQYQDAAFNDMYVARASDLIISETNEVLCTRKKCSNNQNCGFIPNYPLLKFNHNNLTNPSNRWVHISNIENLLLNFIEG
;
A
#
# COMPACT_ATOMS: atom_id res chain seq x y z
N MET A 1 17.59 2.90 28.56
CA MET A 1 17.73 2.87 27.08
C MET A 1 17.71 1.41 26.67
N ASN A 2 17.03 1.02 25.59
CA ASN A 2 16.88 -0.39 25.21
C ASN A 2 18.26 -0.95 24.76
N GLN A 3 18.78 -2.00 25.42
CA GLN A 3 20.08 -2.60 25.09
C GLN A 3 20.10 -3.12 23.64
N GLU A 4 18.99 -3.66 23.16
CA GLU A 4 18.83 -4.11 21.78
C GLU A 4 19.07 -2.97 20.76
N LEU A 5 18.66 -1.74 21.09
CA LEU A 5 18.86 -0.59 20.23
C LEU A 5 20.33 -0.14 20.21
N ILE A 6 21.03 -0.26 21.33
CA ILE A 6 22.46 0.04 21.42
C ILE A 6 23.23 -0.97 20.57
N ASP A 7 22.98 -2.26 20.79
CA ASP A 7 23.61 -3.35 20.06
C ASP A 7 23.34 -3.23 18.54
N PHE A 8 22.12 -2.84 18.16
CA PHE A 8 21.77 -2.56 16.77
C PHE A 8 22.59 -1.40 16.19
N CYS A 9 22.68 -0.28 16.92
CA CYS A 9 23.47 0.87 16.47
C CYS A 9 24.95 0.52 16.31
N GLU A 10 25.53 -0.19 17.27
CA GLU A 10 26.92 -0.66 17.21
C GLU A 10 27.15 -1.59 16.02
N LEU A 11 26.26 -2.57 15.82
CA LEU A 11 26.35 -3.53 14.72
C LEU A 11 26.36 -2.88 13.33
N TYR A 12 25.60 -1.80 13.15
CA TYR A 12 25.45 -1.10 11.86
C TYR A 12 26.24 0.20 11.76
N ASN A 13 27.14 0.49 12.71
CA ASN A 13 27.92 1.73 12.76
C ASN A 13 27.05 3.00 12.70
N LEU A 14 25.93 3.00 13.44
CA LEU A 14 25.03 4.14 13.57
C LEU A 14 25.38 4.93 14.84
N PRO A 15 25.83 6.19 14.74
CA PRO A 15 26.10 7.01 15.91
C PRO A 15 24.80 7.24 16.70
N LEU A 16 24.72 6.67 17.91
CA LEU A 16 23.51 6.64 18.71
C LEU A 16 23.01 8.06 19.05
N GLU A 17 23.95 8.98 19.30
CA GLU A 17 23.70 10.39 19.56
C GLU A 17 23.04 11.12 18.39
N HIS A 18 23.21 10.62 17.16
CA HIS A 18 22.62 11.19 15.95
C HIS A 18 21.42 10.40 15.43
N LEU A 19 21.10 9.25 16.02
CA LEU A 19 20.03 8.36 15.56
C LEU A 19 18.69 9.10 15.37
N GLY A 20 18.31 9.94 16.33
CA GLY A 20 17.07 10.72 16.23
C GLY A 20 17.05 11.68 15.03
N ALA A 21 18.18 12.29 14.68
CA ALA A 21 18.30 13.16 13.52
C ALA A 21 18.31 12.34 12.21
N THR A 22 19.01 11.21 12.19
CA THR A 22 19.02 10.27 11.06
C THR A 22 17.62 9.74 10.77
N LEU A 23 16.86 9.35 11.80
CA LEU A 23 15.49 8.87 11.65
C LEU A 23 14.52 9.97 11.20
N LYS A 24 14.84 11.25 11.45
CA LYS A 24 14.06 12.41 11.00
C LYS A 24 14.37 12.82 9.56
N ASP A 25 15.39 12.26 8.92
CA ASP A 25 15.75 12.59 7.55
C ASP A 25 14.55 12.34 6.60
N PRO A 26 14.20 13.30 5.71
CA PRO A 26 13.06 13.18 4.79
C PRO A 26 13.12 11.99 3.83
N LYS A 27 14.29 11.37 3.64
CA LYS A 27 14.46 10.13 2.87
C LYS A 27 14.29 8.88 3.74
N VAL A 28 14.59 8.98 5.04
CA VAL A 28 14.50 7.86 6.00
C VAL A 28 13.07 7.69 6.54
N ILE A 29 12.40 8.78 6.97
CA ILE A 29 11.03 8.73 7.51
C ILE A 29 10.08 7.92 6.60
N PRO A 30 10.01 8.16 5.28
CA PRO A 30 9.09 7.42 4.42
C PRO A 30 9.42 5.92 4.36
N MET A 31 10.70 5.56 4.41
CA MET A 31 11.15 4.17 4.39
C MET A 31 10.73 3.42 5.66
N ILE A 32 11.01 4.01 6.83
CA ILE A 32 10.63 3.39 8.11
C ILE A 32 9.11 3.32 8.28
N ARG A 33 8.36 4.33 7.80
CA ARG A 33 6.89 4.30 7.83
C ARG A 33 6.31 3.22 6.93
N GLY A 34 6.88 3.03 5.74
CA GLY A 34 6.50 1.93 4.85
C GLY A 34 6.74 0.57 5.51
N LYS A 35 7.96 0.32 6.01
CA LYS A 35 8.29 -0.93 6.69
C LYS A 35 7.48 -1.17 7.96
N ALA A 36 7.21 -0.13 8.75
CA ALA A 36 6.35 -0.23 9.93
C ALA A 36 4.90 -0.58 9.55
N PHE A 37 4.40 -0.06 8.44
CA PHE A 37 3.05 -0.37 7.95
C PHE A 37 2.90 -1.86 7.60
N GLU A 38 3.93 -2.50 7.03
CA GLU A 38 3.95 -3.95 6.78
C GLU A 38 3.70 -4.75 8.07
N PHE A 39 4.36 -4.37 9.18
CA PHE A 39 4.11 -4.99 10.50
C PHE A 39 2.71 -4.71 11.01
N SER A 40 2.22 -3.46 10.90
CA SER A 40 0.86 -3.11 11.31
C SER A 40 -0.21 -3.91 10.56
N VAL A 41 -0.01 -4.14 9.25
CA VAL A 41 -0.90 -4.98 8.44
C VAL A 41 -0.87 -6.43 8.92
N LYS A 42 0.32 -7.01 9.12
CA LYS A 42 0.46 -8.38 9.64
C LYS A 42 -0.25 -8.55 10.98
N ASP A 43 -0.04 -7.62 11.92
CA ASP A 43 -0.68 -7.67 13.24
C ASP A 43 -2.20 -7.53 13.14
N ARG A 44 -2.69 -6.63 12.28
CA ARG A 44 -4.13 -6.43 12.06
C ARG A 44 -4.78 -7.68 11.47
N LEU A 45 -4.16 -8.30 10.48
CA LEU A 45 -4.67 -9.54 9.88
C LEU A 45 -4.68 -10.69 10.88
N SER A 46 -3.64 -10.78 11.73
CA SER A 46 -3.55 -11.80 12.79
C SER A 46 -4.65 -11.68 13.86
N GLN A 47 -5.25 -10.48 13.99
CA GLN A 47 -6.40 -10.23 14.87
C GLN A 47 -7.74 -10.50 14.18
N VAL A 48 -7.84 -10.26 12.88
CA VAL A 48 -9.08 -10.39 12.11
C VAL A 48 -9.32 -11.83 11.66
N LEU A 49 -8.27 -12.58 11.34
CA LEU A 49 -8.37 -13.93 10.80
C LEU A 49 -8.29 -14.99 11.90
N ASN A 50 -9.01 -16.09 11.71
CA ASN A 50 -8.93 -17.26 12.59
C ASN A 50 -7.57 -17.95 12.43
N GLN A 51 -6.75 -17.91 13.47
CA GLN A 51 -5.37 -18.44 13.47
C GLN A 51 -5.28 -19.97 13.30
N ASN A 52 -6.38 -20.70 13.52
CA ASN A 52 -6.46 -22.14 13.25
C ASN A 52 -6.68 -22.47 11.76
N ILE A 53 -7.08 -21.47 10.97
CA ILE A 53 -7.38 -21.62 9.53
C ILE A 53 -6.33 -20.87 8.70
N TRP A 54 -5.91 -19.70 9.17
CA TRP A 54 -5.02 -18.79 8.47
C TRP A 54 -3.77 -18.51 9.29
N HIS A 55 -2.61 -18.62 8.65
CA HIS A 55 -1.34 -18.18 9.19
C HIS A 55 -0.88 -16.92 8.48
N VAL A 56 -0.58 -15.86 9.24
CA VAL A 56 -0.09 -14.58 8.71
C VAL A 56 1.37 -14.40 9.08
N SER A 57 2.21 -14.10 8.09
CA SER A 57 3.64 -13.91 8.30
C SER A 57 4.18 -12.70 7.53
N LYS A 58 5.30 -12.16 8.01
CA LYS A 58 6.10 -11.16 7.31
C LYS A 58 7.43 -11.81 6.96
N PRO A 59 7.61 -12.32 5.74
CA PRO A 59 8.78 -13.12 5.43
C PRO A 59 10.03 -12.23 5.40
N PHE A 60 11.10 -12.68 6.07
CA PHE A 60 12.41 -12.03 6.04
C PHE A 60 13.22 -12.65 4.90
N VAL A 61 12.87 -12.31 3.66
CA VAL A 61 13.61 -12.78 2.48
C VAL A 61 14.44 -11.61 1.96
N ASN A 62 15.72 -11.84 1.70
CA ASN A 62 16.49 -10.93 0.86
C ASN A 62 16.07 -11.22 -0.59
N PRO A 63 15.30 -10.34 -1.26
CA PRO A 63 14.76 -10.65 -2.58
C PRO A 63 15.94 -10.82 -3.53
N GLN A 64 16.11 -12.02 -4.08
CA GLN A 64 17.06 -12.24 -5.16
C GLN A 64 16.58 -11.54 -6.43
N LEU A 65 17.51 -11.27 -7.35
CA LEU A 65 17.30 -10.52 -8.58
C LEU A 65 16.27 -11.22 -9.49
N GLY A 66 15.02 -10.77 -9.42
CA GLY A 66 13.87 -11.35 -10.15
C GLY A 66 12.73 -11.86 -9.25
N SER A 67 12.94 -11.93 -7.93
CA SER A 67 11.89 -12.16 -6.93
C SER A 67 11.36 -10.82 -6.40
N HIS A 68 10.06 -10.77 -6.07
CA HIS A 68 9.46 -9.63 -5.39
C HIS A 68 9.63 -9.78 -3.88
N ASP A 69 10.03 -8.69 -3.22
CA ASP A 69 9.97 -8.60 -1.75
C ASP A 69 8.50 -8.79 -1.39
N GLN A 70 8.19 -9.81 -0.59
CA GLN A 70 6.83 -10.05 -0.13
C GLN A 70 6.64 -9.30 1.18
N ASP A 71 5.79 -8.27 1.17
CA ASP A 71 5.56 -7.47 2.36
C ASP A 71 4.89 -8.31 3.45
N VAL A 72 3.77 -8.96 3.12
CA VAL A 72 3.02 -9.87 4.02
C VAL A 72 2.53 -11.09 3.23
N LEU A 73 2.50 -12.25 3.89
CA LEU A 73 2.02 -13.51 3.34
C LEU A 73 0.91 -14.08 4.24
N ILE A 74 -0.22 -14.44 3.63
CA ILE A 74 -1.26 -15.24 4.26
C ILE A 74 -1.18 -16.66 3.72
N LYS A 75 -1.25 -17.64 4.60
CA LYS A 75 -1.29 -19.06 4.26
C LYS A 75 -2.56 -19.70 4.80
N HIS A 76 -3.35 -20.31 3.94
CA HIS A 76 -4.45 -21.18 4.34
C HIS A 76 -3.89 -22.51 4.82
N LEU A 77 -4.03 -22.81 6.11
CA LEU A 77 -3.43 -23.99 6.74
C LEU A 77 -3.96 -25.32 6.16
N PRO A 78 -5.29 -25.49 5.92
CA PRO A 78 -5.82 -26.74 5.38
C PRO A 78 -5.34 -27.08 3.96
N THR A 79 -5.29 -26.09 3.06
CA THR A 79 -4.95 -26.32 1.63
C THR A 79 -3.51 -26.00 1.30
N ASN A 80 -2.76 -25.39 2.23
CA ASN A 80 -1.42 -24.87 2.01
C ASN A 80 -1.36 -23.77 0.92
N THR A 81 -2.50 -23.16 0.56
CA THR A 81 -2.56 -22.05 -0.40
C THR A 81 -1.92 -20.81 0.19
N GLU A 82 -1.03 -20.19 -0.56
CA GLU A 82 -0.32 -18.96 -0.19
C GLU A 82 -0.88 -17.76 -0.97
N ILE A 83 -1.13 -16.66 -0.27
CA ILE A 83 -1.71 -15.42 -0.80
C ILE A 83 -0.77 -14.27 -0.40
N THR A 84 -0.22 -13.62 -1.40
CA THR A 84 0.77 -12.56 -1.28
C THR A 84 0.13 -11.18 -1.19
N ILE A 85 0.67 -10.32 -0.32
CA ILE A 85 0.14 -8.99 -0.05
C ILE A 85 1.23 -7.95 -0.24
N GLU A 86 0.91 -6.92 -1.03
CA GLU A 86 1.68 -5.69 -1.14
C GLU A 86 1.11 -4.62 -0.18
N CYS A 87 1.95 -4.03 0.65
CA CYS A 87 1.56 -2.99 1.59
C CYS A 87 1.90 -1.61 1.02
N LYS A 88 0.89 -0.80 0.72
CA LYS A 88 1.07 0.56 0.18
C LYS A 88 0.37 1.59 1.03
N LEU A 89 1.01 2.74 1.20
CA LEU A 89 0.38 3.89 1.83
C LEU A 89 -0.36 4.72 0.79
N SER A 90 -1.41 5.42 1.22
CA SER A 90 -2.03 6.49 0.42
C SER A 90 -0.98 7.55 0.02
N ALA A 91 -1.18 8.23 -1.09
CA ALA A 91 -0.26 9.25 -1.56
C ALA A 91 -0.35 10.49 -0.67
N LYS A 92 0.82 10.99 -0.25
CA LYS A 92 0.92 12.08 0.72
C LYS A 92 0.15 13.32 0.28
N GLY A 93 -0.72 13.84 1.14
CA GLY A 93 -1.47 15.07 0.88
C GLY A 93 -2.42 14.98 -0.33
N GLN A 94 -2.75 13.78 -0.81
CA GLN A 94 -3.58 13.58 -2.01
C GLN A 94 -5.02 13.19 -1.70
N TYR A 95 -5.53 13.56 -0.52
CA TYR A 95 -6.96 13.53 -0.25
C TYR A 95 -7.69 14.56 -1.13
N LYS A 96 -8.81 14.17 -1.73
CA LYS A 96 -9.68 15.05 -2.51
C LYS A 96 -11.14 14.79 -2.20
N PHE A 97 -11.94 15.84 -2.28
CA PHE A 97 -13.40 15.73 -2.31
C PHE A 97 -13.93 16.25 -3.65
N GLN A 98 -14.75 15.47 -4.34
CA GLN A 98 -15.32 15.83 -5.64
C GLN A 98 -16.71 15.24 -5.79
N THR A 99 -17.70 16.07 -6.12
CA THR A 99 -19.06 15.63 -6.53
C THR A 99 -19.65 14.55 -5.61
N ASN A 100 -19.56 14.75 -4.29
CA ASN A 100 -20.02 13.81 -3.24
C ASN A 100 -19.15 12.55 -3.00
N GLU A 101 -17.96 12.48 -3.57
CA GLU A 101 -16.99 11.42 -3.32
C GLU A 101 -15.74 11.94 -2.61
N SER A 102 -15.32 11.20 -1.59
CA SER A 102 -14.00 11.33 -0.97
C SER A 102 -13.03 10.39 -1.67
N ILE A 103 -11.93 10.91 -2.20
CA ILE A 103 -11.00 10.18 -3.07
C ILE A 103 -9.61 10.16 -2.45
N PHE A 104 -9.08 8.96 -2.31
CA PHE A 104 -7.72 8.67 -1.87
C PHE A 104 -6.96 8.03 -3.03
N LYS A 105 -5.81 8.60 -3.37
CA LYS A 105 -4.86 7.97 -4.29
C LYS A 105 -3.97 7.01 -3.50
N ILE A 106 -3.89 5.75 -3.89
CA ILE A 106 -3.02 4.78 -3.20
C ILE A 106 -1.72 4.65 -3.97
N LYS A 107 -0.55 4.84 -3.33
CA LYS A 107 0.74 4.87 -4.04
C LYS A 107 1.21 3.46 -4.42
N CYS A 108 0.60 2.88 -5.44
CA CYS A 108 0.89 1.52 -5.92
C CYS A 108 1.92 1.51 -7.05
N MET A 109 3.16 1.87 -6.72
CA MET A 109 4.29 1.85 -7.66
C MET A 109 5.54 1.27 -7.01
N ARG A 110 6.48 0.82 -7.84
CA ARG A 110 7.80 0.34 -7.43
C ARG A 110 8.64 1.51 -6.94
N SER A 111 9.42 1.30 -5.87
CA SER A 111 10.37 2.31 -5.39
C SER A 111 11.51 2.57 -6.37
N ARG A 112 11.80 1.60 -7.25
CA ARG A 112 12.81 1.69 -8.30
C ARG A 112 12.18 1.31 -9.63
N THR A 113 12.51 2.08 -10.67
CA THR A 113 12.14 1.75 -12.04
C THR A 113 12.99 0.59 -12.56
N LEU A 114 12.42 -0.21 -13.46
CA LEU A 114 13.17 -1.22 -14.19
C LEU A 114 14.10 -0.54 -15.20
N GLY A 115 15.40 -0.84 -15.09
CA GLY A 115 16.39 -0.44 -16.08
C GLY A 115 16.27 -1.27 -17.38
N PRO A 116 16.88 -0.82 -18.49
CA PRO A 116 16.74 -1.47 -19.80
C PRO A 116 17.12 -2.97 -19.81
N GLU A 117 18.12 -3.35 -19.02
CA GLU A 117 18.54 -4.75 -18.89
C GLU A 117 17.48 -5.63 -18.23
N LEU A 118 16.90 -5.15 -17.12
CA LEU A 118 15.81 -5.86 -16.44
C LEU A 118 14.55 -5.92 -17.30
N VAL A 119 14.26 -4.87 -18.07
CA VAL A 119 13.15 -4.88 -19.04
C VAL A 119 13.34 -6.00 -20.07
N ARG A 120 14.51 -6.06 -20.73
CA ARG A 120 14.84 -7.11 -21.71
C ARG A 120 14.66 -8.51 -21.15
N ARG A 121 15.08 -8.71 -19.90
CA ARG A 121 14.99 -10.01 -19.22
C ARG A 121 13.56 -10.38 -18.81
N LEU A 122 12.80 -9.43 -18.28
CA LEU A 122 11.48 -9.71 -17.67
C LEU A 122 10.33 -9.67 -18.68
N ALA A 123 10.43 -8.90 -19.76
CA ALA A 123 9.40 -8.80 -20.78
C ALA A 123 8.92 -10.17 -21.32
N PRO A 124 9.80 -11.09 -21.78
CA PRO A 124 9.37 -12.40 -22.27
C PRO A 124 8.77 -13.28 -21.16
N LEU A 125 9.32 -13.23 -19.94
CA LEU A 125 8.81 -13.99 -18.79
C LEU A 125 7.41 -13.54 -18.37
N ARG A 126 7.07 -12.28 -18.66
CA ARG A 126 5.77 -11.65 -18.36
C ARG A 126 4.83 -11.66 -19.57
N GLY A 127 5.21 -12.31 -20.68
CA GLY A 127 4.40 -12.40 -21.89
C GLY A 127 4.09 -11.04 -22.54
N MET A 128 5.01 -10.08 -22.46
CA MET A 128 4.81 -8.72 -22.96
C MET A 128 6.01 -8.18 -23.74
N SER A 129 5.79 -7.12 -24.54
CA SER A 129 6.88 -6.47 -25.27
C SER A 129 7.77 -5.63 -24.34
N GLU A 130 9.04 -5.52 -24.70
CA GLU A 130 10.00 -4.63 -24.00
C GLU A 130 9.53 -3.17 -24.02
N GLU A 131 8.90 -2.73 -25.11
CA GLU A 131 8.36 -1.38 -25.24
C GLU A 131 7.27 -1.12 -24.19
N SER A 132 6.32 -2.05 -24.07
CA SER A 132 5.25 -1.97 -23.07
C SER A 132 5.83 -1.91 -21.66
N LEU A 133 6.70 -2.86 -21.31
CA LEU A 133 7.30 -2.90 -19.98
C LEU A 133 8.20 -1.68 -19.69
N SER A 134 8.84 -1.10 -20.70
CA SER A 134 9.63 0.14 -20.57
C SER A 134 8.76 1.34 -20.22
N VAL A 135 7.58 1.46 -20.85
CA VAL A 135 6.61 2.54 -20.57
C VAL A 135 6.05 2.43 -19.16
N HIS A 136 5.96 1.20 -18.65
CA HIS A 136 5.36 0.82 -17.38
C HIS A 136 6.40 0.35 -16.33
N ASN A 137 7.63 0.83 -16.43
CA ASN A 137 8.78 0.29 -15.70
C ASN A 137 8.76 0.48 -14.16
N ASP A 138 7.83 1.25 -13.63
CA ASP A 138 7.56 1.45 -12.20
C ASP A 138 6.20 0.88 -11.77
N GLN A 139 5.41 0.33 -12.69
CA GLN A 139 4.11 -0.26 -12.39
C GLN A 139 4.21 -1.73 -12.01
N TYR A 140 3.21 -2.19 -11.27
CA TYR A 140 3.01 -3.61 -10.98
C TYR A 140 2.09 -4.25 -12.01
N LEU A 141 2.16 -5.57 -12.10
CA LEU A 141 1.26 -6.45 -12.84
C LEU A 141 0.42 -7.27 -11.86
N VAL A 142 -0.69 -7.82 -12.36
CA VAL A 142 -1.59 -8.69 -11.57
C VAL A 142 -0.88 -9.89 -10.95
N GLY A 143 0.18 -10.41 -11.58
CA GLY A 143 0.95 -11.54 -11.05
C GLY A 143 2.10 -11.15 -10.11
N ASP A 144 2.28 -9.86 -9.81
CA ASP A 144 3.34 -9.43 -8.89
C ASP A 144 2.94 -9.68 -7.41
N PHE A 145 1.65 -9.65 -7.09
CA PHE A 145 1.05 -9.96 -5.79
C PHE A 145 -0.46 -10.21 -5.94
N ASP A 146 -1.09 -10.88 -4.98
CA ASP A 146 -2.53 -11.21 -5.04
C ASP A 146 -3.41 -10.06 -4.54
N LEU A 147 -3.00 -9.41 -3.44
CA LEU A 147 -3.76 -8.35 -2.77
C LEU A 147 -2.88 -7.12 -2.53
N VAL A 148 -3.51 -5.95 -2.46
CA VAL A 148 -2.88 -4.72 -1.93
C VAL A 148 -3.65 -4.23 -0.71
N ILE A 149 -2.92 -3.82 0.33
CA ILE A 149 -3.49 -3.23 1.54
C ILE A 149 -2.97 -1.80 1.72
N THR A 150 -3.85 -0.89 2.13
CA THR A 150 -3.54 0.51 2.42
C THR A 150 -4.25 1.02 3.66
N SER A 151 -3.74 2.12 4.23
CA SER A 151 -4.45 2.97 5.19
C SER A 151 -4.69 4.37 4.64
N LEU A 152 -5.57 5.14 5.30
CA LEU A 152 -5.96 6.47 4.87
C LEU A 152 -4.98 7.55 5.34
N ALA A 153 -4.32 7.35 6.49
CA ALA A 153 -3.56 8.38 7.20
C ALA A 153 -2.60 9.20 6.34
N ASN A 154 -1.83 8.57 5.44
CA ASN A 154 -0.78 9.28 4.71
C ASN A 154 -1.34 10.40 3.80
N ALA A 155 -2.59 10.31 3.37
CA ALA A 155 -3.27 11.33 2.57
C ALA A 155 -3.48 12.66 3.31
N PHE A 156 -3.37 12.66 4.64
CA PHE A 156 -3.53 13.84 5.50
C PHE A 156 -2.19 14.37 6.05
N TYR A 157 -1.06 13.82 5.60
CA TYR A 157 0.24 14.40 5.90
C TYR A 157 0.60 15.49 4.90
N SER A 158 1.24 16.55 5.40
CA SER A 158 1.87 17.59 4.59
C SER A 158 3.39 17.57 4.80
N THR A 159 4.08 18.50 4.14
CA THR A 159 5.51 18.74 4.36
C THR A 159 5.63 20.16 4.85
N ASN A 160 6.21 20.35 6.04
CA ASN A 160 6.45 21.68 6.56
C ASN A 160 7.65 22.34 5.84
N GLU A 161 7.97 23.57 6.24
CA GLU A 161 9.07 24.36 5.65
C GLU A 161 10.44 23.69 5.80
N ASP A 162 10.63 22.88 6.83
CA ASP A 162 11.88 22.13 7.09
C ASP A 162 11.99 20.82 6.27
N GLY A 163 11.01 20.53 5.41
CA GLY A 163 10.96 19.26 4.67
C GLY A 163 10.48 18.07 5.51
N ILE A 164 9.99 18.31 6.73
CA ILE A 164 9.55 17.29 7.68
C ILE A 164 8.10 16.90 7.38
N PHE A 165 7.82 15.60 7.51
CA PHE A 165 6.50 15.03 7.28
C PHE A 165 5.67 15.18 8.55
N VAL A 166 4.60 15.97 8.47
CA VAL A 166 3.76 16.31 9.61
C VAL A 166 2.31 15.93 9.34
N TRP A 167 1.60 15.53 10.38
CA TRP A 167 0.15 15.35 10.33
C TRP A 167 -0.49 16.74 10.28
N ASP A 168 -1.16 17.04 9.18
CA ASP A 168 -1.67 18.38 8.88
C ASP A 168 -2.81 18.25 7.85
N PRO A 169 -3.98 17.76 8.28
CA PRO A 169 -5.14 17.60 7.41
C PRO A 169 -5.60 18.96 6.87
N SER A 170 -5.92 19.04 5.58
CA SER A 170 -6.63 20.21 5.04
C SER A 170 -8.02 20.34 5.66
N ALA A 171 -8.66 21.51 5.56
CA ALA A 171 -10.02 21.71 6.08
C ALA A 171 -11.02 20.64 5.59
N LEU A 172 -10.95 20.27 4.30
CA LEU A 172 -11.78 19.19 3.75
C LEU A 172 -11.41 17.81 4.30
N GLY A 173 -10.12 17.58 4.56
CA GLY A 173 -9.65 16.35 5.20
C GLY A 173 -10.13 16.25 6.64
N GLN A 174 -10.08 17.35 7.39
CA GLN A 174 -10.60 17.43 8.75
C GLN A 174 -12.10 17.11 8.80
N SER A 175 -12.91 17.70 7.90
CA SER A 175 -14.34 17.38 7.82
C SER A 175 -14.60 15.90 7.53
N PHE A 176 -13.78 15.27 6.68
CA PHE A 176 -13.89 13.82 6.43
C PHE A 176 -13.56 13.00 7.67
N LEU A 177 -12.48 13.34 8.38
CA LEU A 177 -12.06 12.65 9.60
C LEU A 177 -13.14 12.72 10.68
N GLU A 178 -13.70 13.90 10.91
CA GLU A 178 -14.81 14.14 11.84
C GLU A 178 -16.06 13.34 11.48
N GLN A 179 -16.44 13.34 10.20
CA GLN A 179 -17.62 12.61 9.77
C GLN A 179 -17.45 11.10 9.85
N LYS A 180 -16.23 10.60 9.57
CA LYS A 180 -15.94 9.17 9.54
C LYS A 180 -15.70 8.57 10.92
N TYR A 181 -15.01 9.29 11.80
CA TYR A 181 -14.56 8.79 13.10
C TYR A 181 -15.27 9.44 14.30
N GLY A 182 -16.07 10.48 14.07
CA GLY A 182 -16.75 11.25 15.09
C GLY A 182 -16.06 12.59 15.38
N VAL A 183 -16.86 13.58 15.80
CA VAL A 183 -16.38 14.92 16.13
C VAL A 183 -15.69 14.97 17.50
N GLY A 184 -14.78 15.94 17.68
CA GLY A 184 -14.16 16.24 18.98
C GLY A 184 -12.99 15.34 19.39
N LEU A 185 -12.47 14.50 18.48
CA LEU A 185 -11.22 13.77 18.73
C LEU A 185 -10.01 14.72 18.65
N SER A 186 -8.94 14.38 19.35
CA SER A 186 -7.65 15.04 19.19
C SER A 186 -6.97 14.69 17.86
N GLU A 187 -6.03 15.51 17.39
CA GLU A 187 -5.21 15.24 16.21
C GLU A 187 -4.57 13.85 16.24
N LYS A 188 -4.06 13.45 17.40
CA LYS A 188 -3.43 12.14 17.57
C LYS A 188 -4.45 11.00 17.40
N GLN A 189 -5.65 11.16 17.94
CA GLN A 189 -6.71 10.16 17.79
C GLN A 189 -7.19 10.05 16.34
N TYR A 190 -7.33 11.16 15.60
CA TYR A 190 -7.64 11.09 14.17
C TYR A 190 -6.51 10.45 13.36
N GLN A 191 -5.26 10.79 13.66
CA GLN A 191 -4.08 10.19 13.04
C GLN A 191 -4.07 8.67 13.22
N ASP A 192 -4.28 8.20 14.44
CA ASP A 192 -4.27 6.78 14.76
C ASP A 192 -5.48 6.06 14.15
N ALA A 193 -6.68 6.67 14.19
CA ALA A 193 -7.86 6.12 13.55
C ALA A 193 -7.66 5.95 12.03
N ALA A 194 -7.17 6.99 11.35
CA ALA A 194 -6.91 6.94 9.91
C ALA A 194 -5.77 5.99 9.51
N PHE A 195 -4.83 5.71 10.41
CA PHE A 195 -3.72 4.79 10.14
C PHE A 195 -4.15 3.33 10.33
N ASN A 196 -4.96 3.06 11.36
CA ASN A 196 -5.46 1.73 11.67
C ASN A 196 -6.67 1.33 10.82
N ASP A 197 -7.34 2.30 10.19
CA ASP A 197 -8.40 2.05 9.22
C ASP A 197 -7.81 1.63 7.87
N MET A 198 -7.82 0.31 7.64
CA MET A 198 -7.15 -0.34 6.52
C MET A 198 -8.14 -0.95 5.53
N TYR A 199 -7.74 -0.92 4.26
CA TYR A 199 -8.54 -1.38 3.14
C TYR A 199 -7.73 -2.28 2.23
N VAL A 200 -8.39 -3.27 1.65
CA VAL A 200 -7.80 -4.29 0.80
C VAL A 200 -8.51 -4.35 -0.55
N ALA A 201 -7.76 -4.60 -1.61
CA ALA A 201 -8.28 -4.85 -2.95
C ALA A 201 -7.49 -5.99 -3.60
N ARG A 202 -8.13 -6.74 -4.50
CA ARG A 202 -7.43 -7.72 -5.35
C ARG A 202 -6.60 -6.98 -6.38
N ALA A 203 -5.40 -7.47 -6.67
CA ALA A 203 -4.57 -6.94 -7.74
C ALA A 203 -5.31 -6.95 -9.09
N SER A 204 -6.09 -8.02 -9.34
CA SER A 204 -6.93 -8.20 -10.53
C SER A 204 -8.00 -7.13 -10.70
N ASP A 205 -8.49 -6.55 -9.60
CA ASP A 205 -9.58 -5.57 -9.64
C ASP A 205 -9.04 -4.15 -9.85
N LEU A 206 -7.72 -3.97 -9.78
CA LEU A 206 -7.04 -2.69 -9.92
C LEU A 206 -6.31 -2.51 -11.24
N ILE A 207 -6.17 -3.57 -12.06
CA ILE A 207 -5.48 -3.45 -13.35
C ILE A 207 -6.22 -2.52 -14.31
N ILE A 208 -5.45 -1.89 -15.18
CA ILE A 208 -5.93 -1.17 -16.36
C ILE A 208 -6.61 -2.19 -17.29
N SER A 209 -7.93 -2.12 -17.33
CA SER A 209 -8.83 -2.94 -18.10
C SER A 209 -10.15 -2.21 -18.29
N GLU A 210 -10.78 -2.38 -19.45
CA GLU A 210 -12.16 -1.92 -19.71
C GLU A 210 -13.14 -2.54 -18.70
N THR A 211 -12.97 -3.82 -18.37
CA THR A 211 -13.83 -4.54 -17.41
C THR A 211 -13.78 -3.93 -16.01
N ASN A 212 -12.65 -3.35 -15.64
CA ASN A 212 -12.47 -2.69 -14.34
C ASN A 212 -12.78 -1.18 -14.39
N GLU A 213 -13.05 -0.63 -15.58
CA GLU A 213 -13.21 0.81 -15.83
C GLU A 213 -11.98 1.63 -15.38
N VAL A 214 -10.78 1.03 -15.46
CA VAL A 214 -9.51 1.66 -15.08
C VAL A 214 -8.71 2.00 -16.34
N LEU A 215 -8.45 3.29 -16.54
CA LEU A 215 -7.70 3.78 -17.70
C LEU A 215 -6.22 4.00 -17.41
N CYS A 216 -5.38 3.70 -18.38
CA CYS A 216 -3.96 4.01 -18.34
C CYS A 216 -3.72 5.51 -18.47
N THR A 217 -2.83 6.04 -17.63
CA THR A 217 -2.41 7.45 -17.66
C THR A 217 -1.04 7.64 -18.32
N ARG A 218 -0.40 6.57 -18.81
CA ARG A 218 0.90 6.66 -19.49
C ARG A 218 0.73 7.19 -20.91
N LYS A 219 1.29 8.37 -21.17
CA LYS A 219 1.25 9.03 -22.48
C LYS A 219 1.77 8.19 -23.64
N LYS A 220 2.72 7.28 -23.38
CA LYS A 220 3.36 6.42 -24.39
C LYS A 220 2.76 5.01 -24.48
N CYS A 221 1.71 4.72 -23.71
CA CYS A 221 1.02 3.43 -23.79
C CYS A 221 0.02 3.45 -24.93
N SER A 222 0.19 2.58 -25.91
CA SER A 222 -0.72 2.43 -27.06
C SER A 222 -1.99 1.63 -26.72
N ASN A 223 -1.93 0.76 -25.70
CA ASN A 223 -3.07 -0.02 -25.20
C ASN A 223 -3.58 0.55 -23.87
N ASN A 224 -4.08 1.78 -23.90
CA ASN A 224 -4.42 2.51 -22.68
C ASN A 224 -5.69 2.00 -21.95
N GLN A 225 -6.41 1.05 -22.54
CA GLN A 225 -7.63 0.50 -21.96
C GLN A 225 -7.44 -0.92 -21.41
N ASN A 226 -6.46 -1.69 -21.87
CA ASN A 226 -6.26 -3.09 -21.45
C ASN A 226 -4.78 -3.48 -21.30
N CYS A 227 -3.89 -2.56 -20.88
CA CYS A 227 -2.47 -2.92 -20.73
C CYS A 227 -2.17 -3.85 -19.55
N GLY A 228 -3.13 -4.13 -18.66
CA GLY A 228 -2.98 -5.13 -17.60
C GLY A 228 -2.07 -4.73 -16.43
N PHE A 229 -1.49 -3.53 -16.46
CA PHE A 229 -0.72 -2.97 -15.35
C PHE A 229 -1.65 -2.38 -14.29
N ILE A 230 -1.24 -2.46 -13.03
CA ILE A 230 -1.86 -1.70 -11.94
C ILE A 230 -1.41 -0.23 -12.09
N PRO A 231 -2.31 0.76 -12.07
CA PRO A 231 -1.94 2.17 -12.08
C PRO A 231 -0.98 2.51 -10.93
N ASN A 232 -0.15 3.53 -11.11
CA ASN A 232 0.67 4.07 -10.02
C ASN A 232 -0.17 4.60 -8.84
N TYR A 233 -1.42 4.97 -9.12
CA TYR A 233 -2.34 5.60 -8.18
C TYR A 233 -3.77 5.07 -8.32
N PRO A 234 -4.05 3.78 -8.06
CA PRO A 234 -5.41 3.29 -7.96
C PRO A 234 -6.18 4.12 -6.94
N LEU A 235 -7.45 4.35 -7.22
CA LEU A 235 -8.31 5.20 -6.40
C LEU A 235 -9.03 4.32 -5.38
N LEU A 236 -9.04 4.78 -4.13
CA LEU A 236 -9.95 4.32 -3.09
C LEU A 236 -10.95 5.44 -2.87
N LYS A 237 -12.24 5.12 -2.97
CA LYS A 237 -13.30 6.13 -2.96
C LYS A 237 -14.32 5.83 -1.87
N PHE A 238 -14.88 6.86 -1.27
CA PHE A 238 -16.07 6.76 -0.42
C PHE A 238 -17.15 7.69 -0.96
N ASN A 239 -18.39 7.20 -0.98
CA ASN A 239 -19.54 8.07 -1.17
C ASN A 239 -19.82 8.79 0.15
N HIS A 240 -20.03 10.10 0.14
CA HIS A 240 -20.24 10.87 1.36
C HIS A 240 -21.49 10.44 2.15
N ASN A 241 -22.45 9.76 1.50
CA ASN A 241 -23.62 9.19 2.15
C ASN A 241 -23.29 7.92 2.96
N ASN A 242 -22.14 7.30 2.71
CA ASN A 242 -21.65 6.11 3.41
C ASN A 242 -20.11 6.10 3.44
N LEU A 243 -19.53 6.64 4.52
CA LEU A 243 -18.09 6.61 4.74
C LEU A 243 -17.59 5.33 5.38
N THR A 244 -18.48 4.40 5.77
CA THR A 244 -18.11 3.14 6.40
C THR A 244 -17.44 2.21 5.41
N ASN A 245 -18.02 2.08 4.21
CA ASN A 245 -17.53 1.19 3.18
C ASN A 245 -17.10 1.99 1.93
N PRO A 246 -15.99 1.61 1.27
CA PRO A 246 -15.62 2.22 0.00
C PRO A 246 -16.72 2.03 -1.06
N SER A 247 -16.85 3.00 -1.97
CA SER A 247 -17.81 2.96 -3.08
C SER A 247 -17.31 2.15 -4.28
N ASN A 248 -16.12 1.57 -4.21
CA ASN A 248 -15.48 0.85 -5.31
C ASN A 248 -14.83 -0.47 -4.85
N ARG A 249 -13.89 -1.02 -5.63
CA ARG A 249 -13.32 -2.38 -5.46
C ARG A 249 -12.55 -2.64 -4.16
N TRP A 250 -12.39 -1.62 -3.32
CA TRP A 250 -11.74 -1.75 -2.01
C TRP A 250 -12.75 -2.23 -0.98
N VAL A 251 -12.33 -3.13 -0.10
CA VAL A 251 -13.12 -3.57 1.05
C VAL A 251 -12.36 -3.26 2.34
N HIS A 252 -13.10 -2.98 3.40
CA HIS A 252 -12.49 -2.78 4.72
C HIS A 252 -11.83 -4.09 5.18
N ILE A 253 -10.67 -4.00 5.83
CA ILE A 253 -9.83 -5.16 6.19
C ILE A 253 -10.55 -6.18 7.09
N SER A 254 -11.55 -5.75 7.87
CA SER A 254 -12.36 -6.67 8.69
C SER A 254 -13.10 -7.71 7.87
N ASN A 255 -13.34 -7.44 6.58
CA ASN A 255 -14.09 -8.29 5.68
C ASN A 255 -13.17 -9.05 4.70
N ILE A 256 -11.86 -9.08 4.97
CA ILE A 256 -10.85 -9.67 4.07
C ILE A 256 -11.08 -11.16 3.84
N GLU A 257 -11.60 -11.90 4.81
CA GLU A 257 -11.80 -13.34 4.68
C GLU A 257 -12.65 -13.71 3.45
N ASN A 258 -13.68 -12.91 3.13
CA ASN A 258 -14.49 -13.07 1.93
C ASN A 258 -13.68 -12.96 0.62
N LEU A 259 -12.59 -12.17 0.62
CA LEU A 259 -11.68 -12.12 -0.52
C LEU A 259 -10.82 -13.38 -0.58
N LEU A 260 -10.30 -13.82 0.57
CA LEU A 260 -9.40 -14.98 0.68
C LEU A 260 -10.07 -16.28 0.23
N LEU A 261 -11.37 -16.45 0.50
CA LEU A 261 -12.12 -17.64 0.09
C LEU A 261 -12.06 -17.89 -1.43
N ASN A 262 -12.01 -16.83 -2.26
CA ASN A 262 -11.93 -16.98 -3.72
C ASN A 262 -10.58 -17.57 -4.19
N PHE A 263 -9.55 -17.57 -3.36
CA PHE A 263 -8.24 -18.14 -3.68
C PHE A 263 -8.14 -19.63 -3.31
N ILE A 264 -9.07 -20.15 -2.50
CA ILE A 264 -9.07 -21.54 -2.05
C ILE A 264 -10.17 -22.38 -2.71
N GLU A 265 -11.21 -21.74 -3.25
CA GLU A 265 -12.33 -22.40 -3.94
C GLU A 265 -12.05 -22.67 -5.45
N GLY A 266 -10.78 -22.62 -5.86
CA GLY A 266 -10.31 -22.88 -7.23
C GLY A 266 -9.85 -24.30 -7.49
#